data_AF-A0A8S8YSN1-F1
#
_entry.id   AF-A0A8S8YSN1-F1
#
_cell.length_a   1.000
_cell.length_b   1.000
_cell.length_c   1.000
_cell.angle_alpha   90.00
_cell.angle_beta   90.00
_cell.angle_gamma   90.00
#
_symmetry.space_group_name_H-M   'P 1'
#
loop_
_entity.id
_entity.type
_entity.pdbx_description
1 polymer ?
#
loop_
_entity_poly.entity_id
_entity_poly.type
_entity_poly.pdbx_seq_one_letter_code
_entity_poly.pdbx_strand_id
1 'polypeptide(L)'
;MPGIGRISFETGGMTADYNALQREISGMGSVFRRKRRVRVSSPSGTEIEFLTGGRWVLEDNGICNRPGQIANLPAGKVFVFPKEGSMNGTIVIDGSWEGILLEEPLSLNIEKGMVVNISGGQIANEIEESFEMAKAGIRSSKRDLIWTVAEFGFGMNPKATEIVGNRVED
;
A
#
# COMPACT_ATOMS: atom_id res chain seq x y z
N MET A 1 18.61 3.42 -5.07
CA MET A 1 17.24 2.98 -4.77
C MET A 1 16.74 2.18 -5.97
N PRO A 2 16.20 0.97 -5.79
CA PRO A 2 15.62 0.19 -6.89
C PRO A 2 14.52 0.99 -7.59
N GLY A 3 14.43 0.92 -8.92
CA GLY A 3 13.37 1.58 -9.69
C GLY A 3 13.50 3.09 -9.87
N ILE A 4 14.52 3.76 -9.30
CA ILE A 4 14.71 5.21 -9.48
C ILE A 4 15.66 5.47 -10.64
N GLY A 5 15.18 6.21 -11.63
CA GLY A 5 15.95 6.62 -12.81
C GLY A 5 16.02 8.14 -12.98
N ARG A 6 16.63 8.59 -14.08
CA ARG A 6 16.73 10.02 -14.41
C ARG A 6 15.37 10.71 -14.47
N ILE A 7 14.39 10.08 -15.12
CA ILE A 7 13.03 10.61 -15.28
C ILE A 7 12.39 10.84 -13.90
N SER A 8 12.59 9.92 -12.96
CA SER A 8 12.11 10.06 -11.59
C SER A 8 12.60 11.34 -10.92
N PHE A 9 13.79 11.89 -11.26
CA PHE A 9 14.27 13.15 -10.69
C PHE A 9 13.76 14.41 -11.42
N GLU A 10 13.24 14.26 -12.62
CA GLU A 10 12.78 15.36 -13.48
C GLU A 10 11.26 15.56 -13.36
N THR A 11 10.51 14.50 -13.03
CA THR A 11 9.04 14.49 -13.00
C THR A 11 8.49 13.71 -11.80
N GLY A 12 7.17 13.80 -11.58
CA GLY A 12 6.49 12.93 -10.62
C GLY A 12 6.81 13.23 -9.15
N GLY A 13 6.54 12.25 -8.30
CA GLY A 13 6.59 12.38 -6.83
C GLY A 13 7.93 12.87 -6.28
N MET A 14 9.05 12.62 -6.97
CA MET A 14 10.37 13.03 -6.49
C MET A 14 10.56 14.55 -6.50
N THR A 15 9.82 15.25 -7.36
CA THR A 15 9.88 16.71 -7.51
C THR A 15 9.09 17.47 -6.43
N ALA A 16 8.53 16.74 -5.46
CA ALA A 16 7.78 17.32 -4.36
C ALA A 16 8.66 18.17 -3.44
N ASP A 17 8.06 19.21 -2.85
CA ASP A 17 8.67 19.91 -1.71
C ASP A 17 8.51 19.04 -0.46
N TYR A 18 9.57 18.30 -0.12
CA TYR A 18 9.58 17.40 1.04
C TYR A 18 9.38 18.13 2.39
N ASN A 19 9.70 19.43 2.49
CA ASN A 19 9.42 20.19 3.71
C ASN A 19 7.93 20.55 3.80
N ALA A 20 7.28 20.84 2.67
CA ALA A 20 5.82 20.99 2.63
C ALA A 20 5.13 19.65 2.94
N LEU A 21 5.56 18.57 2.30
CA LEU A 21 5.04 17.22 2.51
C LEU A 21 5.15 16.75 3.96
N GLN A 22 6.31 16.99 4.61
CA GLN A 22 6.46 16.70 6.04
C GLN A 22 5.47 17.48 6.90
N ARG A 23 5.25 18.77 6.63
CA ARG A 23 4.31 19.60 7.39
C ARG A 23 2.88 19.09 7.24
N GLU A 24 2.46 18.77 6.02
CA GLU A 24 1.12 18.28 5.71
C GLU A 24 0.85 16.92 6.36
N ILE A 25 1.75 15.95 6.17
CA ILE A 25 1.63 14.61 6.76
C ILE A 25 1.63 14.68 8.29
N SER A 26 2.52 15.48 8.89
CA SER A 26 2.56 15.67 10.34
C SER A 26 1.26 16.28 10.87
N GLY A 27 0.64 17.18 10.10
CA GLY A 27 -0.66 17.80 10.41
C GLY A 27 -1.80 16.79 10.57
N MET A 28 -1.72 15.65 9.87
CA MET A 28 -2.74 14.59 9.95
C MET A 28 -2.78 13.87 11.30
N GLY A 29 -1.77 14.07 12.16
CA GLY A 29 -1.73 13.44 13.49
C GLY A 29 -2.92 13.78 14.37
N SER A 30 -3.47 14.99 14.25
CA SER A 30 -4.70 15.38 14.99
C SER A 30 -5.93 14.66 14.45
N VAL A 31 -6.05 14.54 13.13
CA VAL A 31 -7.15 13.88 12.42
C VAL A 31 -7.23 12.41 12.77
N PHE A 32 -6.09 11.71 12.77
CA PHE A 32 -6.02 10.26 12.94
C PHE A 32 -5.90 9.76 14.37
N ARG A 33 -5.62 10.65 15.34
CA ARG A 33 -5.33 10.28 16.75
C ARG A 33 -6.31 9.26 17.33
N ARG A 34 -7.60 9.39 17.05
CA ARG A 34 -8.68 8.54 17.58
C ARG A 34 -9.48 7.78 16.51
N LYS A 35 -9.03 7.79 15.25
CA LYS A 35 -9.70 7.07 14.16
C LYS A 35 -9.17 5.64 14.14
N ARG A 36 -10.09 4.69 14.36
CA ARG A 36 -9.75 3.26 14.50
C ARG A 36 -10.52 2.33 13.58
N ARG A 37 -11.60 2.81 12.96
CA ARG A 37 -12.41 2.06 11.99
C ARG A 37 -12.22 2.75 10.65
N VAL A 38 -11.83 1.98 9.65
CA VAL A 38 -11.58 2.45 8.29
C VAL A 38 -12.57 1.76 7.38
N ARG A 39 -13.20 2.54 6.51
CA ARG A 39 -14.05 2.06 5.41
C ARG A 39 -13.55 2.69 4.13
N VAL A 40 -13.43 1.90 3.09
CA VAL A 40 -13.00 2.35 1.76
C VAL A 40 -13.97 1.80 0.75
N SER A 41 -14.49 2.69 -0.09
CA SER A 41 -15.42 2.37 -1.16
C SER A 41 -14.97 3.03 -2.46
N SER A 42 -15.06 2.35 -3.60
CA SER A 42 -14.82 2.94 -4.92
C SER A 42 -15.91 2.55 -5.92
N PRO A 43 -16.18 3.38 -6.96
CA PRO A 43 -17.08 3.00 -8.05
C PRO A 43 -16.64 1.73 -8.80
N SER A 44 -15.33 1.43 -8.81
CA SER A 44 -14.76 0.24 -9.43
C SER A 44 -15.08 -1.07 -8.67
N GLY A 45 -15.69 -0.97 -7.48
CA GLY A 45 -16.16 -2.13 -6.71
C GLY A 45 -15.36 -2.43 -5.45
N THR A 46 -14.38 -1.61 -5.07
CA THR A 46 -13.76 -1.72 -3.74
C THR A 46 -14.80 -1.41 -2.69
N GLU A 47 -14.95 -2.27 -1.70
CA GLU A 47 -15.72 -2.06 -0.48
C GLU A 47 -15.06 -2.89 0.63
N ILE A 48 -14.29 -2.24 1.50
CA ILE A 48 -13.65 -2.89 2.64
C ILE A 48 -13.91 -2.14 3.94
N GLU A 49 -13.98 -2.89 5.03
CA GLU A 49 -13.98 -2.36 6.38
C GLU A 49 -12.98 -3.10 7.25
N PHE A 50 -12.25 -2.37 8.11
CA PHE A 50 -11.35 -2.96 9.10
C PHE A 50 -11.12 -2.05 10.31
N LEU A 51 -10.49 -2.60 11.33
CA LEU A 51 -10.00 -1.85 12.49
C LEU A 51 -8.49 -1.65 12.39
N THR A 52 -7.98 -0.49 12.78
CA THR A 52 -6.54 -0.26 12.87
C THR A 52 -5.94 -1.06 14.03
N GLY A 53 -4.83 -1.75 13.82
CA GLY A 53 -4.08 -2.48 14.86
C GLY A 53 -3.28 -1.57 15.79
N GLY A 54 -3.01 -0.33 15.37
CA GLY A 54 -2.20 0.62 16.13
C GLY A 54 -2.44 2.08 15.78
N ARG A 55 -1.43 2.91 16.06
CA ARG A 55 -1.41 4.31 15.61
C ARG A 55 -1.10 4.39 14.12
N TRP A 56 -1.65 5.39 13.45
CA TRP A 56 -1.26 5.73 12.08
C TRP A 56 0.21 6.17 12.05
N VAL A 57 0.90 5.75 11.00
CA VAL A 57 2.29 6.07 10.71
C VAL A 57 2.33 7.27 9.77
N LEU A 58 3.04 8.31 10.20
CA LEU A 58 3.14 9.62 9.53
C LEU A 58 4.59 9.99 9.19
N GLU A 59 5.47 8.99 9.24
CA GLU A 59 6.91 9.18 9.17
C GLU A 59 7.45 9.05 7.73
N ASP A 60 6.64 8.55 6.78
CA ASP A 60 7.00 8.40 5.36
C ASP A 60 6.84 9.71 4.56
N ASN A 61 7.62 10.72 4.96
CA ASN A 61 7.61 12.08 4.41
C ASN A 61 8.91 12.45 3.67
N GLY A 62 9.84 11.50 3.51
CA GLY A 62 11.08 11.67 2.75
C GLY A 62 12.22 12.39 3.47
N ILE A 63 12.01 12.85 4.72
CA ILE A 63 13.06 13.52 5.51
C ILE A 63 13.70 12.54 6.50
N CYS A 64 14.93 12.14 6.20
CA CYS A 64 15.80 11.33 7.07
C CYS A 64 16.91 12.17 7.68
N ASN A 65 16.67 12.82 8.82
CA ASN A 65 17.63 13.71 9.47
C ASN A 65 18.07 13.23 10.88
N ARG A 66 17.61 12.06 11.31
CA ARG A 66 18.01 11.43 12.58
C ARG A 66 18.57 10.01 12.36
N PRO A 67 19.55 9.57 13.17
CA PRO A 67 20.06 8.21 13.10
C PRO A 67 18.94 7.16 13.19
N GLY A 68 19.00 6.14 12.34
CA GLY A 68 18.02 5.04 12.32
C GLY A 68 16.72 5.32 11.55
N GLN A 69 16.55 6.51 10.96
CA GLN A 69 15.42 6.77 10.07
C GLN A 69 15.60 6.11 8.71
N ILE A 70 14.50 5.58 8.18
CA ILE A 70 14.38 4.99 6.85
C ILE A 70 13.20 5.68 6.17
N ALA A 71 13.36 6.04 4.90
CA ALA A 71 12.29 6.58 4.08
C ALA A 71 12.38 5.97 2.68
N ASN A 72 11.22 5.90 2.02
CA ASN A 72 11.14 5.64 0.60
C ASN A 72 11.16 6.97 -0.16
N LEU A 73 11.67 6.97 -1.39
CA LEU A 73 11.60 8.11 -2.29
C LEU A 73 11.13 7.60 -3.67
N PRO A 74 10.14 8.24 -4.32
CA PRO A 74 9.37 9.37 -3.80
C PRO A 74 8.58 8.98 -2.53
N ALA A 75 8.55 9.89 -1.56
CA ALA A 75 7.86 9.67 -0.29
C ALA A 75 6.42 10.21 -0.36
N GLY A 76 5.71 10.10 0.74
CA GLY A 76 4.46 10.81 0.94
C GLY A 76 3.29 9.89 1.16
N LYS A 77 3.44 8.91 2.05
CA LYS A 77 2.38 7.97 2.39
C LYS A 77 2.00 8.12 3.86
N VAL A 78 0.72 7.99 4.15
CA VAL A 78 0.23 7.71 5.50
C VAL A 78 -0.35 6.30 5.51
N PHE A 79 0.05 5.50 6.49
CA PHE A 79 -0.37 4.11 6.54
C PHE A 79 -0.62 3.62 7.97
N VAL A 80 -1.23 2.45 8.07
CA VAL A 80 -1.52 1.76 9.33
C VAL A 80 -1.57 0.26 9.08
N PHE A 81 -1.14 -0.50 10.08
CA PHE A 81 -1.32 -1.95 10.09
C PHE A 81 -2.76 -2.27 10.47
N PRO A 82 -3.54 -2.99 9.65
CA PRO A 82 -4.83 -3.51 10.06
C PRO A 82 -4.71 -4.38 11.31
N LYS A 83 -5.73 -4.37 12.18
CA LYS A 83 -5.83 -5.34 13.26
C LYS A 83 -6.06 -6.70 12.61
N GLU A 84 -5.22 -7.67 12.95
CA GLU A 84 -5.32 -9.04 12.47
C GLU A 84 -6.75 -9.58 12.65
N GLY A 85 -7.27 -10.27 11.64
CA GLY A 85 -8.63 -10.80 11.67
C GLY A 85 -9.76 -9.80 11.38
N SER A 86 -9.49 -8.50 11.27
CA SER A 86 -10.56 -7.48 11.25
C SER A 86 -11.03 -7.05 9.88
N MET A 87 -10.21 -7.19 8.83
CA MET A 87 -10.56 -6.74 7.49
C MET A 87 -11.48 -7.72 6.78
N ASN A 88 -12.55 -7.22 6.19
CA ASN A 88 -13.45 -7.99 5.32
C ASN A 88 -13.92 -7.11 4.16
N GLY A 89 -14.16 -7.74 3.01
CA GLY A 89 -14.71 -7.08 1.82
C GLY A 89 -13.91 -7.40 0.56
N THR A 90 -13.99 -6.50 -0.42
CA THR A 90 -13.34 -6.67 -1.73
C THR A 90 -12.48 -5.45 -2.04
N ILE A 91 -11.24 -5.68 -2.48
CA ILE A 91 -10.35 -4.64 -3.02
C ILE A 91 -10.25 -4.86 -4.53
N VAL A 92 -10.56 -3.81 -5.30
CA VAL A 92 -10.34 -3.76 -6.75
C VAL A 92 -9.16 -2.83 -7.01
N ILE A 93 -8.16 -3.34 -7.73
CA ILE A 93 -6.95 -2.65 -8.16
C ILE A 93 -7.04 -2.49 -9.67
N ASP A 94 -7.19 -1.25 -10.12
CA ASP A 94 -7.37 -0.84 -11.53
C ASP A 94 -6.23 0.06 -12.03
N GLY A 95 -5.08 0.03 -11.34
CA GLY A 95 -3.90 0.86 -11.61
C GLY A 95 -2.67 0.05 -11.97
N SER A 96 -1.86 -0.30 -10.97
CA SER A 96 -0.65 -1.10 -11.14
C SER A 96 -0.53 -2.18 -10.07
N TRP A 97 0.20 -3.25 -10.38
CA TRP A 97 0.61 -4.29 -9.44
C TRP A 97 2.12 -4.48 -9.51
N GLU A 98 2.82 -4.28 -8.40
CA GLU A 98 4.28 -4.39 -8.31
C GLU A 98 5.08 -3.52 -9.30
N GLY A 99 4.48 -2.43 -9.80
CA GLY A 99 5.05 -1.54 -10.82
C GLY A 99 4.73 -1.96 -12.26
N ILE A 100 3.80 -2.88 -12.48
CA ILE A 100 3.29 -3.25 -13.80
C ILE A 100 1.89 -2.68 -13.93
N LEU A 101 1.64 -1.89 -14.98
CA LEU A 101 0.31 -1.36 -15.27
C LEU A 101 -0.64 -2.51 -15.63
N LEU A 102 -1.84 -2.49 -15.04
CA LEU A 102 -2.84 -3.51 -15.25
C LEU A 102 -3.65 -3.21 -16.51
N GLU A 103 -3.77 -4.20 -17.40
CA GLU A 103 -4.68 -4.10 -18.56
C GLU A 103 -6.14 -4.37 -18.17
N GLU A 104 -6.35 -5.17 -17.12
CA GLU A 104 -7.65 -5.49 -16.54
C GLU A 104 -7.60 -5.41 -15.01
N PRO A 105 -8.70 -5.04 -14.32
CA PRO A 105 -8.70 -4.91 -12.87
C PRO A 105 -8.43 -6.23 -12.15
N LEU A 106 -7.62 -6.16 -11.10
CA LEU A 106 -7.38 -7.24 -10.15
C LEU A 106 -8.31 -7.08 -8.94
N SER A 107 -9.09 -8.10 -8.62
CA SER A 107 -10.00 -8.13 -7.49
C SER A 107 -9.55 -9.15 -6.44
N LEU A 108 -9.50 -8.71 -5.18
CA LEU A 108 -9.10 -9.47 -4.02
C LEU A 108 -10.27 -9.54 -3.04
N ASN A 109 -10.80 -10.74 -2.78
CA ASN A 109 -11.79 -10.95 -1.73
C ASN A 109 -11.09 -11.29 -0.42
N ILE A 110 -11.48 -10.60 0.65
CA ILE A 110 -10.82 -10.66 1.95
C ILE A 110 -11.82 -11.12 2.99
N GLU A 111 -11.46 -12.16 3.73
CA GLU A 111 -12.18 -12.63 4.90
C GLU A 111 -11.23 -12.71 6.09
N LYS A 112 -11.62 -12.11 7.22
CA LYS A 112 -10.85 -12.12 8.47
C LYS A 112 -9.38 -11.74 8.26
N GLY A 113 -9.13 -10.72 7.45
CA GLY A 113 -7.80 -10.18 7.17
C GLY A 113 -6.96 -10.99 6.19
N MET A 114 -7.48 -12.07 5.60
CA MET A 114 -6.77 -12.88 4.61
C MET A 114 -7.46 -12.81 3.25
N VAL A 115 -6.68 -12.73 2.19
CA VAL A 115 -7.16 -12.89 0.82
C VAL A 115 -7.60 -14.35 0.63
N VAL A 116 -8.86 -14.57 0.29
CA VAL A 116 -9.45 -15.90 0.08
C VAL A 116 -9.73 -16.22 -1.38
N ASN A 117 -9.76 -15.20 -2.25
CA ASN A 117 -9.94 -15.36 -3.68
C ASN A 117 -9.34 -14.17 -4.43
N ILE A 118 -8.72 -14.46 -5.58
CA ILE A 118 -8.13 -13.48 -6.50
C ILE A 118 -8.75 -13.68 -7.87
N SER A 119 -9.04 -12.59 -8.59
CA SER A 119 -9.48 -12.65 -9.98
C SER A 119 -8.98 -11.44 -10.75
N GLY A 120 -8.56 -11.59 -12.00
CA GLY A 120 -7.94 -10.51 -12.79
C GLY A 120 -7.06 -11.08 -13.89
N GLY A 121 -7.62 -12.04 -14.63
CA GLY A 121 -6.97 -12.82 -15.69
C GLY A 121 -5.60 -13.40 -15.32
N GLN A 122 -4.59 -13.16 -16.16
CA GLN A 122 -3.30 -13.84 -16.05
C GLN A 122 -2.52 -13.43 -14.79
N ILE A 123 -2.58 -12.15 -14.41
CA ILE A 123 -1.88 -11.63 -13.23
C ILE A 123 -2.37 -12.29 -11.95
N ALA A 124 -3.66 -12.61 -11.85
CA ALA A 124 -4.21 -13.36 -10.71
C ALA A 124 -3.50 -14.71 -10.51
N ASN A 125 -3.31 -15.47 -11.59
CA ASN A 125 -2.62 -16.76 -11.54
C ASN A 125 -1.14 -16.59 -11.16
N GLU A 126 -0.46 -15.58 -11.70
CA GLU A 126 0.94 -15.29 -11.38
C GLU A 126 1.13 -14.93 -9.90
N ILE A 127 0.18 -14.19 -9.31
CA ILE A 127 0.17 -13.89 -7.87
C ILE A 127 0.00 -15.17 -7.06
N GLU A 128 -0.96 -16.02 -7.42
CA GLU A 128 -1.19 -17.30 -6.74
C GLU A 128 0.05 -18.20 -6.77
N GLU A 129 0.66 -18.37 -7.95
CA GLU A 129 1.89 -19.15 -8.09
C GLU A 129 3.04 -18.59 -7.24
N SER A 130 3.24 -17.27 -7.27
CA SER A 130 4.26 -16.58 -6.48
C SER A 130 4.07 -16.80 -4.97
N PHE A 131 2.83 -16.68 -4.49
CA PHE A 131 2.51 -16.85 -3.07
C PHE A 131 2.62 -18.32 -2.65
N GLU A 132 2.20 -19.27 -3.49
CA GLU A 132 2.42 -20.70 -3.21
C GLU A 132 3.91 -21.04 -3.14
N MET A 133 4.74 -20.51 -4.03
CA MET A 133 6.20 -20.70 -3.97
C MET A 133 6.79 -20.14 -2.67
N ALA A 134 6.35 -18.96 -2.25
CA ALA A 134 6.82 -18.34 -1.02
C ALA A 134 6.48 -19.14 0.26
N LYS A 135 5.47 -20.03 0.22
CA LYS A 135 5.18 -20.95 1.34
C LYS A 135 6.28 -22.01 1.56
N ALA A 136 7.13 -22.30 0.57
CA ALA A 136 8.14 -23.35 0.66
C ALA A 136 9.15 -23.11 1.81
N GLY A 137 9.42 -21.85 2.16
CA GLY A 137 10.29 -21.47 3.28
C GLY A 137 9.59 -21.30 4.63
N ILE A 138 8.28 -21.47 4.70
CA ILE A 138 7.46 -21.12 5.86
C ILE A 138 7.04 -22.39 6.62
N ARG A 139 7.12 -22.33 7.95
CA ARG A 139 6.61 -23.40 8.84
C ARG A 139 5.16 -23.70 8.49
N SER A 140 4.79 -24.99 8.45
CA SER A 140 3.44 -25.45 8.05
C SER A 140 2.32 -24.66 8.75
N SER A 141 2.45 -24.42 10.05
CA SER A 141 1.46 -23.69 10.86
C SER A 141 1.30 -22.21 10.53
N LYS A 142 2.12 -21.65 9.63
CA LYS A 142 2.13 -20.23 9.25
C LYS A 142 2.00 -20.02 7.74
N ARG A 143 1.88 -21.09 6.95
CA ARG A 143 1.83 -20.99 5.48
C ARG A 143 0.68 -20.13 4.99
N ASP A 144 -0.47 -20.22 5.65
CA ASP A 144 -1.66 -19.47 5.24
C ASP A 144 -1.56 -17.98 5.57
N LEU A 145 -0.66 -17.59 6.49
CA LEU A 145 -0.47 -16.18 6.85
C LEU A 145 0.11 -15.35 5.70
N ILE A 146 0.62 -15.98 4.64
CA ILE A 146 1.12 -15.26 3.46
C ILE A 146 0.03 -14.41 2.78
N TRP A 147 -1.23 -14.82 2.94
CA TRP A 147 -2.40 -14.14 2.37
C TRP A 147 -2.90 -13.00 3.26
N THR A 148 -2.22 -12.69 4.37
CA THR A 148 -2.65 -11.65 5.31
C THR A 148 -2.43 -10.27 4.72
N VAL A 149 -3.47 -9.43 4.73
CA VAL A 149 -3.34 -8.01 4.40
C VAL A 149 -2.56 -7.31 5.52
N ALA A 150 -1.31 -6.95 5.23
CA ALA A 150 -0.37 -6.45 6.23
C ALA A 150 -0.47 -4.94 6.45
N GLU A 151 -0.76 -4.15 5.41
CA GLU A 151 -0.71 -2.70 5.47
C GLU A 151 -1.88 -2.08 4.71
N PHE A 152 -2.40 -0.98 5.23
CA PHE A 152 -3.28 -0.07 4.50
C PHE A 152 -2.69 1.33 4.53
N GLY A 153 -2.57 1.98 3.38
CA GLY A 153 -2.11 3.36 3.28
C GLY A 153 -2.70 4.10 2.09
N PHE A 154 -2.50 5.41 2.08
CA PHE A 154 -2.87 6.27 0.96
C PHE A 154 -1.81 7.36 0.75
N GLY A 155 -1.67 7.78 -0.50
CA GLY A 155 -0.73 8.80 -0.92
C GLY A 155 -1.16 10.21 -0.53
N MET A 156 -0.17 11.03 -0.20
CA MET A 156 -0.28 12.46 0.10
C MET A 156 0.75 13.29 -0.69
N ASN A 157 1.52 12.67 -1.59
CA ASN A 157 2.47 13.38 -2.43
C ASN A 157 1.75 14.12 -3.56
N PRO A 158 1.75 15.47 -3.59
CA PRO A 158 1.00 16.24 -4.59
C PRO A 158 1.61 16.21 -5.99
N LYS A 159 2.82 15.64 -6.14
CA LYS A 159 3.50 15.50 -7.43
C LYS A 159 3.38 14.11 -8.03
N ALA A 160 2.92 13.12 -7.27
CA ALA A 160 2.55 11.81 -7.79
C ALA A 160 1.10 11.88 -8.28
N THR A 161 0.91 12.37 -9.51
CA THR A 161 -0.42 12.67 -10.06
C THR A 161 -0.98 11.56 -10.95
N GLU A 162 -0.13 10.61 -11.35
CA GLU A 162 -0.45 9.55 -12.30
C GLU A 162 0.17 8.24 -11.82
N ILE A 163 -0.40 7.12 -12.26
CA ILE A 163 0.17 5.78 -12.07
C ILE A 163 1.10 5.53 -13.26
N VAL A 164 2.38 5.30 -13.01
CA VAL A 164 3.45 5.35 -14.02
C VAL A 164 4.11 4.00 -14.29
N GLY A 165 3.68 2.92 -13.63
CA GLY A 165 4.33 1.62 -13.71
C GLY A 165 5.65 1.61 -12.94
N ASN A 166 5.66 2.17 -11.74
CA ASN A 166 6.84 2.18 -10.87
C ASN A 166 6.48 1.77 -9.44
N ARG A 167 7.08 0.68 -8.98
CA ARG A 167 6.81 0.08 -7.66
C ARG A 167 6.96 1.02 -6.47
N VAL A 168 7.80 2.06 -6.57
CA VAL A 168 8.06 2.98 -5.45
C VAL A 168 7.21 4.24 -5.54
N GLU A 169 6.64 4.55 -6.71
CA GLU A 169 5.81 5.73 -6.94
C GLU A 169 4.31 5.43 -6.95
N ASP A 170 3.92 4.25 -7.46
CA ASP A 170 2.55 3.75 -7.50
C ASP A 170 2.18 2.96 -6.24
#